data_AF-A0A7C4MK23-F1
#
_entry.id   AF-A0A7C4MK23-F1
#
_cell.length_a   1.000
_cell.length_b   1.000
_cell.length_c   1.000
_cell.angle_alpha   90.00
_cell.angle_beta   90.00
_cell.angle_gamma   90.00
#
_symmetry.space_group_name_H-M   'P 1'
#
loop_
_entity.id
_entity.type
_entity.pdbx_description
1 polymer ?
#
loop_
_entity_poly.entity_id
_entity_poly.type
_entity_poly.pdbx_seq_one_letter_code
_entity_poly.pdbx_strand_id
1 'polypeptide(L)'
;MASTPLSKKITALLVYGRPPLVFCGMLCALAVMWFHHPVVYTLGVVLLFVSMSFDLVDGWFAARFGSHPTFAHLADRIMDKIVYAIIFPVVAVGMMWRLAYIQPRHETIDLLHALFVLVICVTVLIRDAFAHFIRWFTMGKGPEPENSEFTRLRTVVAAPVAALLYANAFYIPEGPPSKLYFWISWLGNIPVKWLFVIEILFLVINFGSIAAYLRKYGTTFMDELCLGNERLRRKILSVLPNGLTVFNALMGLLALWFAYQDRIRESFLLLIGAAVFDKLDGAVARRLGLTEPLPGTEAPRFTLGGILDDISDGISFCIVPAWIYYIVVGNQEPVLPMGIPTGAVALFYAAAGIARLIYFTIDTSPIPGFFKGMPTPAGAILTTSAILIFSQYTSDFPDQSKTLGLFATVVMISAGILMNVYPVRYLHIGRFMDQKAWFKRLSICLLTIAVISPYLGPICFFYLIGYVLSPLYTGKLLPDRQKSEVRSQKKGNLRH
;
A
#
# COMPACT_ATOMS: atom_id res chain seq x y z
N MET A 1 27.86 39.48 3.09
CA MET A 1 28.60 39.46 4.38
C MET A 1 29.66 38.36 4.29
N ALA A 2 30.94 38.71 4.45
CA ALA A 2 32.04 37.74 4.35
C ALA A 2 32.02 36.79 5.55
N SER A 3 31.94 35.47 5.31
CA SER A 3 32.05 34.47 6.38
C SER A 3 33.46 34.47 6.96
N THR A 4 33.57 34.62 8.29
CA THR A 4 34.86 34.63 8.98
C THR A 4 35.57 33.28 8.85
N PRO A 5 36.91 33.23 8.81
CA PRO A 5 37.66 31.97 8.70
C PRO A 5 37.37 30.98 9.84
N LEU A 6 36.95 31.50 10.99
CA LEU A 6 36.51 30.71 12.15
C LEU A 6 35.21 29.93 11.86
N SER A 7 34.24 30.57 11.19
CA SER A 7 32.97 29.95 10.78
C SER A 7 33.21 28.77 9.85
N LYS A 8 34.12 28.88 8.88
CA LYS A 8 34.47 27.79 7.95
C LYS A 8 35.12 26.58 8.64
N LYS A 9 36.01 26.82 9.62
CA LYS A 9 36.66 25.74 10.39
C LYS A 9 35.66 24.99 11.27
N ILE A 10 34.72 25.70 11.89
CA ILE A 10 33.67 25.10 12.72
C ILE A 10 32.73 24.24 11.87
N THR A 11 32.26 24.73 10.72
CA THR A 11 31.42 23.95 9.79
C THR A 11 32.14 22.69 9.32
N ALA A 12 33.43 22.78 8.95
CA ALA A 12 34.20 21.61 8.55
C ALA A 12 34.32 20.58 9.69
N LEU A 13 34.60 21.03 10.92
CA LEU A 13 34.66 20.14 12.08
C LEU A 13 33.33 19.42 12.33
N LEU A 14 32.21 20.14 12.24
CA LEU A 14 30.88 19.57 12.46
C LEU A 14 30.54 18.53 11.38
N VAL A 15 30.79 18.82 10.10
CA VAL A 15 30.48 17.90 8.99
C VAL A 15 31.37 16.66 9.02
N TYR A 16 32.69 16.84 9.08
CA TYR A 16 33.65 15.73 9.01
C TYR A 16 33.83 14.98 10.34
N GLY A 17 33.35 15.53 11.45
CA GLY A 17 33.39 14.88 12.76
C GLY A 17 32.37 13.75 12.94
N ARG A 18 31.28 13.74 12.16
CA ARG A 18 30.18 12.76 12.32
C ARG A 18 30.59 11.31 12.00
N PRO A 19 31.23 10.99 10.86
CA PRO A 19 31.56 9.60 10.54
C PRO A 19 32.51 8.93 11.54
N PRO A 20 33.60 9.56 12.02
CA PRO A 20 34.45 8.97 13.05
C PRO A 20 33.70 8.65 14.34
N LEU A 21 32.82 9.54 14.82
CA LEU A 21 32.01 9.29 16.02
C LEU A 21 31.10 8.08 15.87
N VAL A 22 30.46 7.96 14.70
CA VAL A 22 29.55 6.85 14.38
C VAL A 22 30.30 5.55 14.20
N PHE A 23 31.49 5.58 13.59
CA PHE A 23 32.37 4.43 13.49
C PHE A 23 32.84 3.94 14.87
N CYS A 24 33.23 4.86 15.76
CA CYS A 24 33.52 4.51 17.15
C CYS A 24 32.30 3.93 17.88
N GLY A 25 31.09 4.47 17.61
CA GLY A 25 29.83 3.91 18.10
C GLY A 25 29.58 2.47 17.60
N MET A 26 29.89 2.17 16.33
CA MET A 26 29.84 0.81 15.80
C MET A 26 30.82 -0.12 16.53
N LEU A 27 32.06 0.31 16.79
CA LEU A 27 33.02 -0.48 17.55
C LEU A 27 32.53 -0.76 18.97
N CYS A 28 31.90 0.24 19.61
CA CYS A 28 31.25 0.05 20.91
C CYS A 28 30.11 -0.97 20.84
N ALA A 29 29.27 -0.95 19.80
CA ALA A 29 28.21 -1.94 19.59
C ALA A 29 28.76 -3.36 19.45
N LEU A 30 29.81 -3.54 18.65
CA LEU A 30 30.48 -4.83 18.48
C LEU A 30 31.07 -5.34 19.79
N ALA A 31 31.70 -4.45 20.56
CA ALA A 31 32.22 -4.78 21.89
C ALA A 31 31.10 -5.09 22.90
N VAL A 32 29.94 -4.44 22.81
CA VAL A 32 28.75 -4.76 23.62
C VAL A 32 28.24 -6.16 23.28
N MET A 33 28.13 -6.50 21.99
CA MET A 33 27.68 -7.83 21.58
C MET A 33 28.59 -8.96 22.07
N TRP A 34 29.88 -8.68 22.18
CA TRP A 34 30.88 -9.66 22.61
C TRP A 34 31.02 -9.74 24.14
N PHE A 35 31.18 -8.59 24.80
CA PHE A 35 31.57 -8.51 26.22
C PHE A 35 30.42 -8.16 27.17
N HIS A 36 29.25 -7.77 26.65
CA HIS A 36 28.07 -7.42 27.45
C HIS A 36 28.33 -6.33 28.51
N HIS A 37 29.26 -5.41 28.25
CA HIS A 37 29.72 -4.44 29.24
C HIS A 37 28.91 -3.12 29.19
N PRO A 38 28.23 -2.72 30.28
CA PRO A 38 27.30 -1.59 30.28
C PRO A 38 27.98 -0.23 30.08
N VAL A 39 29.24 -0.07 30.48
CA VAL A 39 30.00 1.17 30.23
C VAL A 39 30.26 1.37 28.74
N VAL A 40 30.54 0.28 28.01
CA VAL A 40 30.79 0.35 26.56
C VAL A 40 29.51 0.70 25.81
N TYR A 41 28.38 0.16 26.28
CA TYR A 41 27.06 0.57 25.82
C TYR A 41 26.81 2.07 26.02
N THR A 42 27.05 2.60 27.23
CA THR A 42 26.87 4.05 27.48
C THR A 42 27.74 4.91 26.59
N LEU A 43 28.99 4.51 26.37
CA LEU A 43 29.91 5.22 25.50
C LEU A 43 29.40 5.23 24.05
N GLY A 44 28.95 4.07 23.53
CA GLY A 44 28.41 3.94 22.19
C GLY A 44 27.18 4.82 21.96
N VAL A 45 26.23 4.84 22.90
CA VAL A 45 25.04 5.68 22.84
C VAL A 45 25.41 7.17 22.88
N VAL A 46 26.33 7.57 23.77
CA VAL A 46 26.80 8.97 23.86
C VAL A 46 27.46 9.43 22.57
N LEU A 47 28.34 8.60 21.98
CA LEU A 47 29.00 8.92 20.71
C LEU A 47 28.00 9.19 19.58
N LEU A 48 26.93 8.38 19.49
CA LEU A 48 25.86 8.61 18.53
C LEU A 48 25.07 9.88 18.81
N PHE A 49 24.71 10.14 20.07
CA PHE A 49 24.03 11.39 20.45
C PHE A 49 24.87 12.63 20.12
N VAL A 50 26.19 12.58 20.34
CA VAL A 50 27.10 13.68 19.97
C VAL A 50 27.13 13.87 18.46
N SER A 51 27.23 12.78 17.69
CA SER A 51 27.21 12.84 16.22
C SER A 51 25.91 13.47 15.69
N MET A 52 24.77 13.14 16.28
CA MET A 52 23.47 13.71 15.90
C MET A 52 23.34 15.18 16.30
N SER A 53 23.92 15.56 17.43
CA SER A 53 23.97 16.95 17.84
C SER A 53 24.77 17.78 16.83
N PHE A 54 25.86 17.23 16.28
CA PHE A 54 26.63 17.91 15.23
C PHE A 54 25.81 18.11 13.94
N ASP A 55 24.97 17.14 13.56
CA ASP A 55 24.07 17.27 12.41
C ASP A 55 23.05 18.42 12.58
N LEU A 56 22.40 18.49 13.75
CA LEU A 56 21.44 19.55 14.06
C LEU A 56 22.09 20.94 14.11
N VAL A 57 23.27 21.02 14.74
CA VAL A 57 24.03 22.27 14.87
C VAL A 57 24.54 22.74 13.51
N ASP A 58 25.04 21.83 12.66
CA ASP A 58 25.49 22.18 11.31
C ASP A 58 24.34 22.69 10.45
N GLY A 59 23.18 22.02 10.48
CA GLY A 59 21.98 22.45 9.77
C GLY A 59 21.49 23.84 10.20
N TRP A 60 21.54 24.15 11.51
CA TRP A 60 21.22 25.47 12.03
C TRP A 60 22.26 26.53 11.60
N PHE A 61 23.54 26.17 11.66
CA PHE A 61 24.64 27.08 11.33
C PHE A 61 24.63 27.46 9.84
N ALA A 62 24.38 26.49 8.96
CA ALA A 62 24.22 26.71 7.53
C ALA A 62 23.03 27.64 7.21
N ALA A 63 21.91 27.49 7.92
CA ALA A 63 20.72 28.33 7.74
C ALA A 63 20.96 29.79 8.18
N ARG A 64 21.81 30.02 9.19
CA ARG A 64 22.05 31.35 9.76
C ARG A 64 23.18 32.13 9.09
N PHE A 65 24.23 31.45 8.64
CA PHE A 65 25.47 32.10 8.17
C PHE A 65 25.75 31.91 6.67
N GLY A 66 24.95 31.12 5.95
CA GLY A 66 25.12 30.84 4.53
C GLY A 66 26.31 29.90 4.26
N SER A 67 26.04 28.74 3.67
CA SER A 67 27.08 27.75 3.34
C SER A 67 27.92 28.20 2.14
N HIS A 68 29.07 28.84 2.38
CA HIS A 68 30.01 29.29 1.33
C HIS A 68 31.40 28.61 1.42
N PRO A 69 31.44 27.27 1.37
CA PRO A 69 32.44 26.60 0.55
C PRO A 69 31.77 25.82 -0.59
N THR A 70 32.31 25.91 -1.80
CA THR A 70 31.82 25.25 -3.03
C THR A 70 31.62 23.74 -2.90
N PHE A 71 32.22 23.09 -1.90
CA PHE A 71 32.14 21.64 -1.66
C PHE A 71 31.41 21.22 -0.37
N ALA A 72 30.99 22.16 0.49
CA ALA A 72 30.45 21.80 1.81
C ALA A 72 29.14 20.99 1.73
N HIS A 73 28.27 21.36 0.80
CA HIS A 73 26.98 20.67 0.62
C HIS A 73 27.13 19.27 0.00
N LEU A 74 28.13 19.08 -0.85
CA LEU A 74 28.47 17.75 -1.37
C LEU A 74 29.08 16.88 -0.27
N ALA A 75 29.99 17.44 0.52
CA ALA A 75 30.60 16.75 1.65
C ALA A 75 29.54 16.31 2.67
N ASP A 76 28.64 17.21 3.08
CA ASP A 76 27.56 16.92 4.01
C ASP A 76 26.68 15.73 3.56
N ARG A 77 26.27 15.72 2.29
CA ARG A 77 25.51 14.60 1.69
C ARG A 77 26.27 13.28 1.65
N ILE A 78 27.58 13.32 1.44
CA ILE A 78 28.42 12.11 1.44
C ILE A 78 28.59 11.61 2.88
N MET A 79 28.83 12.51 3.84
CA MET A 79 28.99 12.17 5.25
C MET A 79 27.71 11.55 5.82
N ASP A 80 26.53 12.09 5.48
CA ASP A 80 25.23 11.49 5.83
C ASP A 80 25.13 10.02 5.39
N LYS A 81 25.55 9.73 4.15
CA LYS A 81 25.50 8.36 3.61
C LYS A 81 26.40 7.42 4.39
N ILE A 82 27.62 7.86 4.73
CA ILE A 82 28.56 7.05 5.52
C ILE A 82 27.97 6.78 6.90
N VAL A 83 27.42 7.81 7.55
CA VAL A 83 26.78 7.69 8.86
C VAL A 83 25.64 6.67 8.83
N TYR A 84 24.70 6.79 7.89
CA TYR A 84 23.56 5.87 7.79
C TYR A 84 23.96 4.46 7.35
N ALA A 85 24.93 4.33 6.45
CA ALA A 85 25.48 3.04 6.03
C ALA A 85 26.20 2.28 7.15
N ILE A 86 26.62 2.99 8.22
CA ILE A 86 27.16 2.36 9.43
C ILE A 86 26.03 2.05 10.42
N ILE A 87 25.19 3.03 10.77
CA ILE A 87 24.23 2.87 11.88
C ILE A 87 23.16 1.82 11.57
N PHE A 88 22.50 1.87 10.41
CA PHE A 88 21.34 1.02 10.16
C PHE A 88 21.67 -0.48 10.06
N PRO A 89 22.78 -0.89 9.41
CA PRO A 89 23.22 -2.28 9.47
C PRO A 89 23.57 -2.73 10.90
N VAL A 90 24.24 -1.88 11.67
CA VAL A 90 24.59 -2.17 13.08
C VAL A 90 23.34 -2.35 13.93
N VAL A 91 22.34 -1.48 13.77
CA VAL A 91 21.04 -1.60 14.46
C VAL A 91 20.31 -2.88 14.06
N ALA A 92 20.28 -3.22 12.76
CA ALA A 92 19.63 -4.45 12.30
C ALA A 92 20.26 -5.70 12.90
N VAL A 93 21.60 -5.77 12.93
CA VAL A 93 22.33 -6.87 13.58
C VAL A 93 22.12 -6.85 15.10
N GLY A 94 22.15 -5.67 15.72
CA GLY A 94 21.91 -5.50 17.15
C GLY A 94 20.54 -5.99 17.60
N MET A 95 19.50 -5.74 16.81
CA MET A 95 18.15 -6.25 17.09
C MET A 95 18.09 -7.77 17.04
N MET A 96 18.75 -8.39 16.07
CA MET A 96 18.83 -9.86 15.98
C MET A 96 19.66 -10.46 17.12
N TRP A 97 20.77 -9.81 17.49
CA TRP A 97 21.58 -10.20 18.65
C TRP A 97 20.80 -10.10 19.97
N ARG A 98 20.08 -8.99 20.16
CA ARG A 98 19.22 -8.79 21.33
C ARG A 98 18.19 -9.89 21.45
N LEU A 99 17.57 -10.26 20.33
CA LEU A 99 16.68 -11.41 20.33
C LEU A 99 17.48 -12.65 20.78
N ALA A 100 18.48 -13.07 20.02
CA ALA A 100 19.19 -14.32 20.28
C ALA A 100 19.74 -14.49 21.72
N TYR A 101 20.23 -13.41 22.35
CA TYR A 101 20.99 -13.49 23.61
C TYR A 101 20.32 -12.85 24.83
N ILE A 102 19.55 -11.76 24.68
CA ILE A 102 18.98 -11.05 25.83
C ILE A 102 17.57 -11.55 26.16
N GLN A 103 16.76 -11.90 25.16
CA GLN A 103 15.34 -12.26 25.37
C GLN A 103 14.95 -13.67 24.90
N PRO A 104 15.78 -14.74 25.01
CA PRO A 104 15.65 -16.01 24.29
C PRO A 104 14.25 -16.67 24.24
N ARG A 105 13.37 -16.41 25.22
CA ARG A 105 11.93 -16.73 25.16
C ARG A 105 11.10 -15.51 24.70
N HIS A 106 11.18 -15.20 23.41
CA HIS A 106 10.44 -14.08 22.82
C HIS A 106 8.99 -14.42 22.51
N GLU A 107 8.14 -13.41 22.57
CA GLU A 107 6.83 -13.48 21.95
C GLU A 107 6.92 -13.19 20.44
N THR A 108 5.92 -13.62 19.67
CA THR A 108 5.85 -13.38 18.22
C THR A 108 5.95 -11.89 17.86
N ILE A 109 5.56 -11.00 18.79
CA ILE A 109 5.60 -9.55 18.63
C ILE A 109 7.03 -8.99 18.63
N ASP A 110 7.97 -9.59 19.38
CA ASP A 110 9.36 -9.14 19.44
C ASP A 110 10.11 -9.53 18.14
N LEU A 111 9.81 -10.72 17.61
CA LEU A 111 10.31 -11.14 16.31
C LEU A 111 9.77 -10.23 15.19
N LEU A 112 8.48 -9.91 15.24
CA LEU A 112 7.86 -8.99 14.29
C LEU A 112 8.52 -7.61 14.33
N HIS A 113 8.83 -7.11 15.54
CA HIS A 113 9.53 -5.85 15.73
C HIS A 113 10.93 -5.87 15.11
N ALA A 114 11.74 -6.90 15.36
CA ALA A 114 13.07 -7.00 14.74
C ALA A 114 13.02 -7.11 13.20
N LEU A 115 12.05 -7.85 12.65
CA LEU A 115 11.81 -7.90 11.21
C LEU A 115 11.39 -6.53 10.66
N PHE A 116 10.57 -5.79 11.40
CA PHE A 116 10.13 -4.46 11.00
C PHE A 116 11.28 -3.45 11.01
N VAL A 117 12.15 -3.47 12.03
CA VAL A 117 13.38 -2.68 12.07
C VAL A 117 14.29 -3.01 10.89
N LEU A 118 14.46 -4.29 10.54
CA LEU A 118 15.23 -4.69 9.35
C LEU A 118 14.67 -4.05 8.06
N VAL A 119 13.34 -4.13 7.87
CA VAL A 119 12.67 -3.50 6.72
C VAL A 119 12.91 -1.99 6.70
N ILE A 120 12.87 -1.33 7.85
CA ILE A 120 13.16 0.11 7.99
C ILE A 120 14.61 0.40 7.60
N CYS A 121 15.58 -0.33 8.13
CA CYS A 121 17.00 -0.15 7.82
C CYS A 121 17.25 -0.25 6.31
N VAL A 122 16.70 -1.28 5.67
CA VAL A 122 16.80 -1.47 4.21
C VAL A 122 16.10 -0.33 3.47
N THR A 123 14.91 0.06 3.90
CA THR A 123 14.13 1.13 3.26
C THR A 123 14.88 2.46 3.29
N VAL A 124 15.48 2.84 4.42
CA VAL A 124 16.23 4.10 4.56
C VAL A 124 17.44 4.13 3.61
N LEU A 125 18.20 3.03 3.54
CA LEU A 125 19.36 2.93 2.65
C LEU A 125 18.98 2.99 1.17
N ILE A 126 17.94 2.23 0.76
CA ILE A 126 17.42 2.23 -0.61
C ILE A 126 16.93 3.63 -0.98
N ARG A 127 16.16 4.26 -0.09
CA ARG A 127 15.56 5.57 -0.30
C ARG A 127 16.62 6.65 -0.56
N ASP A 128 17.73 6.64 0.17
CA ASP A 128 18.80 7.62 -0.03
C ASP A 128 19.62 7.35 -1.30
N ALA A 129 19.88 6.07 -1.63
CA ALA A 129 20.47 5.71 -2.92
C ALA A 129 19.58 6.15 -4.08
N PHE A 130 18.27 5.91 -3.97
CA PHE A 130 17.26 6.27 -4.96
C PHE A 130 17.14 7.78 -5.17
N ALA A 131 17.10 8.56 -4.07
CA ALA A 131 17.04 10.02 -4.15
C ALA A 131 18.25 10.60 -4.90
N HIS A 132 19.45 10.08 -4.64
CA HIS A 132 20.66 10.50 -5.35
C HIS A 132 20.63 10.09 -6.82
N PHE A 133 20.24 8.85 -7.09
CA PHE A 133 20.11 8.31 -8.44
C PHE A 133 19.18 9.17 -9.31
N ILE A 134 17.96 9.46 -8.83
CA ILE A 134 17.01 10.30 -9.57
C ILE A 134 17.54 11.73 -9.77
N ARG A 135 18.15 12.33 -8.72
CA ARG A 135 18.71 13.69 -8.83
C ARG A 135 19.80 13.78 -9.88
N TRP A 136 20.66 12.76 -9.97
CA TRP A 136 21.76 12.73 -10.93
C TRP A 136 21.29 12.92 -12.38
N PHE A 137 20.18 12.28 -12.78
CA PHE A 137 19.57 12.46 -14.10
C PHE A 137 18.96 13.85 -14.35
N THR A 138 18.80 14.67 -13.30
CA THR A 138 18.20 16.01 -13.41
C THR A 138 19.21 17.15 -13.35
N MET A 139 20.45 16.87 -12.94
CA MET A 139 21.51 17.88 -12.75
C MET A 139 21.96 18.57 -14.06
N GLY A 140 21.59 18.03 -15.24
CA GLY A 140 21.93 18.62 -16.54
C GLY A 140 20.96 19.69 -17.08
N LYS A 141 19.79 19.94 -16.45
CA LYS A 141 18.67 20.71 -17.08
C LYS A 141 18.23 22.00 -16.37
N GLY A 142 18.98 22.54 -15.41
CA GLY A 142 18.67 23.86 -14.83
C GLY A 142 19.26 24.11 -13.44
N PRO A 143 19.10 25.33 -12.87
CA PRO A 143 19.62 25.67 -11.55
C PRO A 143 19.02 24.74 -10.49
N GLU A 144 19.87 24.28 -9.56
CA GLU A 144 19.45 23.39 -8.47
C GLU A 144 18.24 23.98 -7.73
N PRO A 145 17.05 23.37 -7.81
CA PRO A 145 15.91 23.88 -7.06
C PRO A 145 16.18 23.63 -5.57
N GLU A 146 16.01 24.69 -4.77
CA GLU A 146 16.18 24.71 -3.31
C GLU A 146 15.74 23.39 -2.65
N ASN A 147 16.54 22.96 -1.66
CA ASN A 147 16.27 21.80 -0.82
C ASN A 147 14.84 21.93 -0.25
N SER A 148 13.89 21.17 -0.80
CA SER A 148 12.51 21.19 -0.32
C SER A 148 12.47 20.81 1.16
N GLU A 149 11.61 21.47 1.91
CA GLU A 149 11.35 21.29 3.35
C GLU A 149 11.27 19.82 3.79
N PHE A 150 10.77 18.92 2.92
CA PHE A 150 10.73 17.46 3.16
C PHE A 150 12.10 16.78 3.34
N THR A 151 13.16 17.30 2.73
CA THR A 151 14.52 16.76 2.90
C THR A 151 15.08 17.10 4.28
N ARG A 152 14.67 18.26 4.84
CA ARG A 152 15.00 18.67 6.22
C ARG A 152 14.20 17.88 7.25
N LEU A 153 12.93 17.58 6.98
CA LEU A 153 12.11 16.75 7.87
C LEU A 153 12.75 15.37 8.11
N ARG A 154 13.40 14.81 7.08
CA ARG A 154 14.17 13.56 7.20
C ARG A 154 15.29 13.66 8.23
N THR A 155 16.20 14.62 8.08
CA THR A 155 17.39 14.69 8.96
C THR A 155 16.98 14.92 10.41
N VAL A 156 15.94 15.74 10.61
CA VAL A 156 15.37 16.02 11.94
C VAL A 156 14.78 14.76 12.61
N VAL A 157 14.20 13.82 11.85
CA VAL A 157 13.53 12.64 12.41
C VAL A 157 14.41 11.37 12.37
N ALA A 158 15.19 11.16 11.31
CA ALA A 158 15.97 9.95 11.10
C ALA A 158 17.08 9.77 12.12
N ALA A 159 17.77 10.85 12.48
CA ALA A 159 18.83 10.81 13.48
C ALA A 159 18.28 10.37 14.86
N PRO A 160 17.28 11.05 15.46
CA PRO A 160 16.71 10.62 16.74
C PRO A 160 16.16 9.19 16.74
N VAL A 161 15.49 8.77 15.66
CA VAL A 161 14.98 7.39 15.55
C VAL A 161 16.12 6.39 15.50
N ALA A 162 17.20 6.67 14.75
CA ALA A 162 18.35 5.79 14.68
C ALA A 162 19.07 5.65 16.04
N ALA A 163 19.16 6.73 16.84
CA ALA A 163 19.74 6.67 18.19
C ALA A 163 18.84 5.89 19.15
N LEU A 164 17.53 6.09 19.06
CA LEU A 164 16.55 5.35 19.85
C LEU A 164 16.66 3.84 19.56
N LEU A 165 16.64 3.46 18.28
CA LEU A 165 16.76 2.06 17.86
C LEU A 165 18.11 1.47 18.27
N TYR A 166 19.21 2.22 18.18
CA TYR A 166 20.51 1.78 18.67
C TYR A 166 20.52 1.57 20.19
N ALA A 167 19.99 2.53 20.95
CA ALA A 167 19.93 2.43 22.41
C ALA A 167 19.07 1.25 22.87
N ASN A 168 18.01 0.94 22.11
CA ASN A 168 17.14 -0.21 22.34
C ASN A 168 17.78 -1.54 21.91
N ALA A 169 18.48 -1.58 20.78
CA ALA A 169 19.14 -2.78 20.27
C ALA A 169 20.25 -3.30 21.20
N PHE A 170 21.06 -2.40 21.75
CA PHE A 170 22.22 -2.76 22.58
C PHE A 170 21.99 -2.60 24.09
N TYR A 171 20.73 -2.44 24.51
CA TYR A 171 20.40 -2.22 25.92
C TYR A 171 20.84 -3.40 26.78
N ILE A 172 21.70 -3.14 27.77
CA ILE A 172 22.12 -4.10 28.80
C ILE A 172 21.48 -3.69 30.13
N PRO A 173 20.77 -4.59 30.83
CA PRO A 173 20.26 -4.34 32.19
C PRO A 173 21.41 -4.26 33.22
N GLU A 174 21.20 -3.55 34.34
CA GLU A 174 22.15 -3.45 35.48
C GLU A 174 23.49 -2.74 35.21
N GLY A 175 23.45 -1.51 34.70
CA GLY A 175 24.66 -0.69 34.48
C GLY A 175 25.11 0.19 35.64
N PRO A 176 26.17 0.99 35.43
CA PRO A 176 26.79 1.80 36.48
C PRO A 176 25.81 2.82 37.07
N PRO A 177 25.92 3.14 38.39
CA PRO A 177 25.05 4.09 39.08
C PRO A 177 25.37 5.54 38.67
N SER A 178 25.13 5.87 37.41
CA SER A 178 25.32 7.19 36.85
C SER A 178 23.99 7.74 36.35
N LYS A 179 23.76 9.05 36.55
CA LYS A 179 22.57 9.74 36.03
C LYS A 179 22.43 9.60 34.51
N LEU A 180 23.57 9.53 33.81
CA LEU A 180 23.64 9.35 32.37
C LEU A 180 23.15 7.95 31.95
N TYR A 181 23.62 6.89 32.61
CA TYR A 181 23.12 5.54 32.33
C TYR A 181 21.63 5.40 32.65
N PHE A 182 21.13 6.02 33.72
CA PHE A 182 19.70 6.00 34.03
C PHE A 182 18.85 6.60 32.90
N TRP A 183 19.26 7.74 32.35
CA TRP A 183 18.58 8.38 31.23
C TRP A 183 18.62 7.54 29.95
N ILE A 184 19.78 6.94 29.65
CA ILE A 184 19.95 6.06 28.48
C ILE A 184 19.14 4.77 28.64
N SER A 185 19.11 4.20 29.85
CA SER A 185 18.36 2.99 30.17
C SER A 185 16.86 3.17 29.97
N TRP A 186 16.33 4.37 30.25
CA TRP A 186 14.94 4.68 29.97
C TRP A 186 14.63 4.60 28.46
N LEU A 187 15.55 5.11 27.62
CA LEU A 187 15.43 5.06 26.16
C LEU A 187 15.55 3.62 25.61
N GLY A 188 16.44 2.82 26.21
CA GLY A 188 16.65 1.43 25.84
C GLY A 188 15.48 0.50 26.17
N ASN A 189 14.71 0.83 27.21
CA ASN A 189 13.63 -0.03 27.74
C ASN A 189 12.21 0.44 27.37
N ILE A 190 12.05 1.12 26.23
CA ILE A 190 10.73 1.54 25.75
C ILE A 190 9.89 0.31 25.35
N PRO A 191 8.59 0.25 25.70
CA PRO A 191 7.70 -0.83 25.28
C PRO A 191 7.59 -0.95 23.76
N VAL A 192 7.62 -2.19 23.25
CA VAL A 192 7.58 -2.51 21.82
C VAL A 192 6.40 -1.86 21.07
N LYS A 193 5.24 -1.72 21.73
CA LYS A 193 4.06 -1.05 21.15
C LYS A 193 4.33 0.40 20.74
N TRP A 194 5.12 1.13 21.53
CA TRP A 194 5.49 2.51 21.23
C TRP A 194 6.57 2.59 20.16
N LEU A 195 7.48 1.62 20.12
CA LEU A 195 8.48 1.51 19.05
C LEU A 195 7.81 1.31 17.70
N PHE A 196 6.82 0.41 17.60
CA PHE A 196 6.03 0.24 16.37
C PHE A 196 5.39 1.54 15.87
N VAL A 197 4.86 2.38 16.76
CA VAL A 197 4.27 3.67 16.36
C VAL A 197 5.32 4.60 15.74
N ILE A 198 6.48 4.72 16.39
CA ILE A 198 7.60 5.54 15.91
C ILE A 198 8.13 5.00 14.58
N GLU A 199 8.26 3.69 14.47
CA GLU A 199 8.75 2.97 13.30
C GLU A 199 7.81 3.08 12.11
N ILE A 200 6.49 2.91 12.31
CA ILE A 200 5.48 3.11 11.26
C ILE A 200 5.51 4.55 10.77
N LEU A 201 5.55 5.52 11.68
CA LEU A 201 5.66 6.94 11.32
C LEU A 201 6.94 7.20 10.50
N PHE A 202 8.06 6.63 10.93
CA PHE A 202 9.34 6.77 10.25
C PHE A 202 9.34 6.13 8.86
N LEU A 203 8.71 4.96 8.70
CA LEU A 203 8.54 4.30 7.41
C LEU A 203 7.67 5.14 6.46
N VAL A 204 6.57 5.72 6.97
CA VAL A 204 5.70 6.63 6.22
C VAL A 204 6.47 7.87 5.75
N ILE A 205 7.30 8.46 6.59
CA ILE A 205 8.16 9.61 6.20
C ILE A 205 9.15 9.20 5.10
N ASN A 206 9.73 8.02 5.18
CA ASN A 206 10.67 7.53 4.17
C ASN A 206 10.00 7.29 2.82
N PHE A 207 8.89 6.54 2.78
CA PHE A 207 8.12 6.35 1.54
C PHE A 207 7.54 7.66 1.00
N GLY A 208 7.05 8.54 1.88
CA GLY A 208 6.60 9.88 1.52
C GLY A 208 7.71 10.70 0.84
N SER A 209 8.95 10.58 1.31
CA SER A 209 10.10 11.22 0.67
C SER A 209 10.42 10.62 -0.70
N ILE A 210 10.39 9.29 -0.87
CA ILE A 210 10.58 8.65 -2.18
C ILE A 210 9.52 9.16 -3.17
N ALA A 211 8.26 9.18 -2.73
CA ALA A 211 7.14 9.67 -3.54
C ALA A 211 7.30 11.16 -3.91
N ALA A 212 7.80 11.98 -2.99
CA ALA A 212 8.11 13.39 -3.26
C ALA A 212 9.20 13.55 -4.34
N TYR A 213 10.26 12.73 -4.30
CA TYR A 213 11.30 12.72 -5.34
C TYR A 213 10.75 12.29 -6.70
N LEU A 214 9.96 11.22 -6.74
CA LEU A 214 9.28 10.77 -7.96
C LEU A 214 8.35 11.84 -8.52
N ARG A 215 7.59 12.53 -7.65
CA ARG A 215 6.70 13.61 -8.09
C ARG A 215 7.46 14.81 -8.65
N LYS A 216 8.60 15.18 -8.04
CA LYS A 216 9.38 16.36 -8.43
C LYS A 216 10.26 16.11 -9.64
N TYR A 217 10.89 14.95 -9.74
CA TYR A 217 11.95 14.65 -10.72
C TYR A 217 11.64 13.46 -11.63
N GLY A 218 10.58 12.69 -11.36
CA GLY A 218 10.28 11.45 -12.06
C GLY A 218 9.98 11.63 -13.54
N THR A 219 9.37 12.74 -13.95
CA THR A 219 9.12 13.03 -15.38
C THR A 219 10.44 13.25 -16.12
N THR A 220 11.29 14.13 -15.62
CA THR A 220 12.62 14.40 -16.21
C THR A 220 13.49 13.15 -16.23
N PHE A 221 13.45 12.36 -15.15
CA PHE A 221 14.15 11.08 -15.06
C PHE A 221 13.68 10.10 -16.15
N MET A 222 12.36 9.98 -16.36
CA MET A 222 11.80 9.13 -17.41
C MET A 222 12.16 9.62 -18.81
N ASP A 223 12.13 10.94 -19.04
CA ASP A 223 12.43 11.50 -20.36
C ASP A 223 13.90 11.27 -20.75
N GLU A 224 14.81 11.38 -19.78
CA GLU A 224 16.24 11.10 -19.96
C GLU A 224 16.51 9.61 -20.14
N LEU A 225 15.91 8.76 -19.30
CA LEU A 225 16.06 7.30 -19.39
C LEU A 225 15.56 6.75 -20.73
N CYS A 226 14.50 7.36 -21.27
CA CYS A 226 13.89 6.93 -22.52
C CYS A 226 14.51 7.60 -23.76
N LEU A 227 15.44 8.54 -23.59
CA LEU A 227 16.06 9.32 -24.69
C LEU A 227 15.00 9.92 -25.64
N GLY A 228 13.90 10.42 -25.08
CA GLY A 228 12.77 10.96 -25.85
C GLY A 228 11.87 9.92 -26.54
N ASN A 229 12.11 8.62 -26.39
CA ASN A 229 11.26 7.56 -26.95
C ASN A 229 10.00 7.34 -26.11
N GLU A 230 8.88 7.90 -26.55
CA GLU A 230 7.59 7.78 -25.86
C GLU A 230 7.08 6.34 -25.73
N ARG A 231 7.38 5.45 -26.70
CA ARG A 231 6.96 4.04 -26.63
C ARG A 231 7.69 3.31 -25.51
N LEU A 232 9.00 3.56 -25.37
CA LEU A 232 9.80 2.99 -24.28
C LEU A 232 9.31 3.51 -22.92
N ARG A 233 9.03 4.82 -22.82
CA ARG A 233 8.47 5.46 -21.63
C ARG A 233 7.17 4.80 -21.18
N ARG A 234 6.23 4.61 -22.11
CA ARG A 234 4.96 3.93 -21.82
C ARG A 234 5.16 2.48 -21.40
N LYS A 235 6.09 1.74 -22.03
CA LYS A 235 6.40 0.35 -21.68
C LYS A 235 6.99 0.21 -20.27
N ILE A 236 7.86 1.13 -19.86
CA ILE A 236 8.41 1.16 -18.49
C ILE A 236 7.30 1.50 -17.50
N LEU A 237 6.51 2.53 -17.79
CA LEU A 237 5.42 2.96 -16.91
C LEU A 237 4.30 1.92 -16.79
N SER A 238 4.06 1.10 -17.82
CA SER A 238 3.03 0.06 -17.78
C SER A 238 3.38 -1.11 -16.86
N VAL A 239 4.63 -1.26 -16.43
CA VAL A 239 5.02 -2.29 -15.45
C VAL A 239 4.29 -2.10 -14.12
N LEU A 240 4.05 -0.86 -13.69
CA LEU A 240 3.38 -0.56 -12.43
C LEU A 240 1.90 -1.00 -12.41
N PRO A 241 1.02 -0.56 -13.32
CA PRO A 241 -0.35 -1.03 -13.36
C PRO A 241 -0.41 -2.54 -13.62
N ASN A 242 0.38 -3.08 -14.57
CA ASN A 242 0.39 -4.53 -14.84
C ASN A 242 0.79 -5.35 -13.59
N GLY A 243 1.73 -4.86 -12.80
CA GLY A 243 2.11 -5.50 -11.54
C GLY A 243 0.97 -5.50 -10.52
N LEU A 244 0.23 -4.39 -10.40
CA LEU A 244 -0.95 -4.30 -9.55
C LEU A 244 -2.06 -5.27 -10.02
N THR A 245 -2.24 -5.41 -11.32
CA THR A 245 -3.17 -6.39 -11.91
C THR A 245 -2.77 -7.84 -11.59
N VAL A 246 -1.48 -8.17 -11.64
CA VAL A 246 -0.97 -9.48 -11.18
C VAL A 246 -1.22 -9.69 -9.68
N PHE A 247 -1.05 -8.65 -8.86
CA PHE A 247 -1.37 -8.71 -7.43
C PHE A 247 -2.87 -8.91 -7.19
N ASN A 248 -3.76 -8.34 -8.01
CA ASN A 248 -5.20 -8.65 -7.98
C ASN A 248 -5.41 -10.17 -8.13
N ALA A 249 -4.91 -10.78 -9.21
CA ALA A 249 -5.04 -12.22 -9.43
C ALA A 249 -4.44 -13.06 -8.28
N LEU A 250 -3.27 -12.67 -7.77
CA LEU A 250 -2.62 -13.34 -6.64
C LEU A 250 -3.48 -13.27 -5.37
N MET A 251 -4.10 -12.12 -5.07
CA MET A 251 -5.02 -11.98 -3.94
C MET A 251 -6.25 -12.87 -4.09
N GLY A 252 -6.80 -13.01 -5.30
CA GLY A 252 -7.88 -13.96 -5.60
C GLY A 252 -7.46 -15.41 -5.33
N LEU A 253 -6.29 -15.84 -5.81
CA LEU A 253 -5.79 -17.19 -5.57
C LEU A 253 -5.49 -17.45 -4.08
N LEU A 254 -4.93 -16.47 -3.38
CA LEU A 254 -4.75 -16.55 -1.92
C LEU A 254 -6.09 -16.62 -1.21
N ALA A 255 -7.11 -15.86 -1.65
CA ALA A 255 -8.45 -15.96 -1.07
C ALA A 255 -9.01 -17.38 -1.16
N LEU A 256 -8.85 -18.04 -2.31
CA LEU A 256 -9.21 -19.44 -2.46
C LEU A 256 -8.42 -20.36 -1.51
N TRP A 257 -7.11 -20.15 -1.39
CA TRP A 257 -6.24 -20.91 -0.48
C TRP A 257 -6.70 -20.82 0.98
N PHE A 258 -7.06 -19.62 1.45
CA PHE A 258 -7.60 -19.44 2.81
C PHE A 258 -9.00 -20.04 2.96
N ALA A 259 -9.86 -19.97 1.93
CA ALA A 259 -11.17 -20.60 1.97
C ALA A 259 -11.08 -22.12 2.11
N TYR A 260 -10.09 -22.75 1.46
CA TYR A 260 -9.84 -24.19 1.59
C TYR A 260 -9.41 -24.62 3.00
N GLN A 261 -8.91 -23.68 3.82
CA GLN A 261 -8.54 -23.92 5.22
C GLN A 261 -9.66 -23.52 6.20
N ASP A 262 -10.90 -23.37 5.72
CA ASP A 262 -12.05 -22.87 6.48
C ASP A 262 -11.87 -21.45 7.06
N ARG A 263 -10.87 -20.69 6.58
CA ARG A 263 -10.60 -19.30 6.99
C ARG A 263 -11.34 -18.32 6.09
N ILE A 264 -12.67 -18.37 6.15
CA ILE A 264 -13.56 -17.65 5.22
C ILE A 264 -13.49 -16.13 5.40
N ARG A 265 -13.25 -15.64 6.62
CA ARG A 265 -13.09 -14.20 6.89
C ARG A 265 -11.85 -13.64 6.19
N GLU A 266 -10.73 -14.33 6.30
CA GLU A 266 -9.47 -13.95 5.65
C GLU A 266 -9.57 -14.05 4.14
N SER A 267 -10.21 -15.11 3.64
CA SER A 267 -10.56 -15.25 2.23
C SER A 267 -11.33 -14.04 1.70
N PHE A 268 -12.37 -13.61 2.42
CA PHE A 268 -13.17 -12.45 2.05
C PHE A 268 -12.36 -11.15 2.09
N LEU A 269 -11.50 -10.95 3.09
CA LEU A 269 -10.60 -9.79 3.17
C LEU A 269 -9.62 -9.74 1.99
N LEU A 270 -9.10 -10.88 1.56
CA LEU A 270 -8.21 -10.97 0.40
C LEU A 270 -8.95 -10.63 -0.90
N LEU A 271 -10.21 -11.03 -1.07
CA LEU A 271 -11.05 -10.62 -2.19
C LEU A 271 -11.35 -9.11 -2.20
N ILE A 272 -11.57 -8.50 -1.03
CA ILE A 272 -11.65 -7.03 -0.93
C ILE A 272 -10.31 -6.40 -1.35
N GLY A 273 -9.18 -6.99 -0.93
CA GLY A 273 -7.84 -6.58 -1.35
C GLY A 273 -7.65 -6.65 -2.87
N ALA A 274 -8.11 -7.73 -3.50
CA ALA A 274 -8.11 -7.90 -4.96
C ALA A 274 -8.86 -6.76 -5.66
N ALA A 275 -10.06 -6.41 -5.18
CA ALA A 275 -10.86 -5.29 -5.70
C ALA A 275 -10.21 -3.91 -5.47
N VAL A 276 -9.40 -3.77 -4.42
CA VAL A 276 -8.59 -2.56 -4.21
C VAL A 276 -7.47 -2.48 -5.25
N PHE A 277 -6.77 -3.59 -5.52
CA PHE A 277 -5.69 -3.62 -6.52
C PHE A 277 -6.19 -3.37 -7.95
N ASP A 278 -7.30 -3.97 -8.35
CA ASP A 278 -8.03 -3.66 -9.61
C ASP A 278 -8.31 -2.16 -9.72
N LYS A 279 -8.96 -1.57 -8.71
CA LYS A 279 -9.24 -0.12 -8.75
C LYS A 279 -7.97 0.74 -8.82
N LEU A 280 -6.89 0.30 -8.17
CA LEU A 280 -5.62 1.01 -8.15
C LEU A 280 -4.89 0.91 -9.50
N ASP A 281 -4.90 -0.23 -10.16
CA ASP A 281 -4.20 -0.41 -11.44
C ASP A 281 -4.78 0.50 -12.53
N GLY A 282 -6.11 0.60 -12.64
CA GLY A 282 -6.79 1.45 -13.60
C GLY A 282 -6.63 2.93 -13.25
N ALA A 283 -6.56 3.26 -11.95
CA ALA A 283 -6.27 4.62 -11.51
C ALA A 283 -4.81 5.03 -11.83
N VAL A 284 -3.85 4.12 -11.64
CA VAL A 284 -2.43 4.33 -11.95
C VAL A 284 -2.24 4.43 -13.46
N ALA A 285 -2.82 3.53 -14.25
CA ALA A 285 -2.73 3.56 -15.71
C ALA A 285 -3.26 4.88 -16.30
N ARG A 286 -4.40 5.39 -15.81
CA ARG A 286 -4.94 6.70 -16.20
C ARG A 286 -4.02 7.85 -15.79
N ARG A 287 -3.51 7.85 -14.55
CA ARG A 287 -2.61 8.91 -14.06
C ARG A 287 -1.28 8.96 -14.82
N LEU A 288 -0.81 7.82 -15.31
CA LEU A 288 0.40 7.72 -16.12
C LEU A 288 0.17 7.99 -17.61
N GLY A 289 -1.06 8.33 -18.03
CA GLY A 289 -1.39 8.61 -19.43
C GLY A 289 -1.31 7.38 -20.35
N LEU A 290 -1.43 6.19 -19.79
CA LEU A 290 -1.31 4.92 -20.55
C LEU A 290 -2.61 4.55 -21.28
N THR A 291 -3.73 5.16 -20.90
CA THR A 291 -5.06 4.89 -21.47
C THR A 291 -5.37 5.69 -22.73
N GLU A 292 -4.61 6.75 -23.02
CA GLU A 292 -4.81 7.62 -24.18
C GLU A 292 -3.89 7.17 -25.33
N PRO A 293 -4.35 7.09 -26.59
CA PRO A 293 -3.48 6.74 -27.72
C PRO A 293 -2.34 7.75 -27.92
N LEU A 294 -1.24 7.32 -28.55
CA LEU A 294 -0.16 8.25 -28.92
C LEU A 294 -0.67 9.18 -30.04
N PRO A 295 -0.26 10.47 -30.07
CA PRO A 295 -0.61 11.39 -31.14
C PRO A 295 -0.27 10.78 -32.52
N GLY A 296 -1.24 10.71 -33.42
CA GLY A 296 -1.05 10.14 -34.76
C GLY A 296 -1.06 8.61 -34.85
N THR A 297 -1.43 7.90 -33.78
CA THR A 297 -1.66 6.44 -33.81
C THR A 297 -3.11 6.11 -33.45
N GLU A 298 -3.69 5.14 -34.15
CA GLU A 298 -4.98 4.57 -33.74
C GLU A 298 -4.81 3.85 -32.40
N ALA A 299 -5.79 4.02 -31.50
CA ALA A 299 -5.81 3.29 -30.25
C ALA A 299 -5.93 1.78 -30.56
N PRO A 300 -4.96 0.95 -30.13
CA PRO A 300 -5.09 -0.49 -30.31
C PRO A 300 -6.32 -0.97 -29.55
N ARG A 301 -7.20 -1.69 -30.25
CA ARG A 301 -8.46 -2.21 -29.69
C ARG A 301 -8.22 -3.16 -28.51
N PHE A 302 -7.06 -3.82 -28.51
CA PHE A 302 -6.59 -4.70 -27.44
C PHE A 302 -5.21 -4.23 -26.97
N THR A 303 -5.06 -4.06 -25.66
CA THR A 303 -3.76 -3.82 -25.03
C THR A 303 -3.38 -5.02 -24.18
N LEU A 304 -2.08 -5.32 -24.07
CA LEU A 304 -1.62 -6.39 -23.18
C LEU A 304 -2.06 -6.14 -21.72
N GLY A 305 -2.10 -4.87 -21.29
CA GLY A 305 -2.61 -4.50 -19.97
C GLY A 305 -4.10 -4.80 -19.80
N GLY A 306 -4.92 -4.45 -20.79
CA GLY A 306 -6.36 -4.75 -20.76
C GLY A 306 -6.68 -6.25 -20.78
N ILE A 307 -5.94 -7.05 -21.56
CA ILE A 307 -6.11 -8.51 -21.55
C ILE A 307 -5.70 -9.09 -20.19
N LEU A 308 -4.59 -8.60 -19.62
CA LEU A 308 -4.14 -9.03 -18.30
C LEU A 308 -5.14 -8.68 -17.20
N ASP A 309 -5.78 -7.51 -17.30
CA ASP A 309 -6.86 -7.04 -16.43
C ASP A 309 -8.07 -7.97 -16.52
N ASP A 310 -8.59 -8.21 -17.72
CA ASP A 310 -9.73 -9.12 -17.96
C ASP A 310 -9.44 -10.55 -17.44
N ILE A 311 -8.21 -11.07 -17.62
CA ILE A 311 -7.82 -12.39 -17.10
C ILE A 311 -7.79 -12.38 -15.57
N SER A 312 -7.21 -11.34 -14.97
CA SER A 312 -7.05 -11.24 -13.51
C SER A 312 -8.41 -11.07 -12.83
N ASP A 313 -9.29 -10.26 -13.40
CA ASP A 313 -10.67 -10.11 -12.97
C ASP A 313 -11.49 -11.40 -13.14
N GLY A 314 -11.25 -12.14 -14.23
CA GLY A 314 -11.81 -13.47 -14.44
C GLY A 314 -11.47 -14.43 -13.31
N ILE A 315 -10.19 -14.46 -12.90
CA ILE A 315 -9.73 -15.30 -11.79
C ILE A 315 -10.33 -14.80 -10.47
N SER A 316 -10.08 -13.54 -10.10
CA SER A 316 -10.40 -13.00 -8.78
C SER A 316 -11.88 -12.83 -8.52
N PHE A 317 -12.68 -12.43 -9.52
CA PHE A 317 -14.07 -12.03 -9.30
C PHE A 317 -15.10 -12.96 -9.93
N CYS A 318 -14.70 -13.84 -10.85
CA CYS A 318 -15.60 -14.81 -11.47
C CYS A 318 -15.35 -16.23 -10.93
N ILE A 319 -14.11 -16.73 -11.06
CA ILE A 319 -13.77 -18.12 -10.72
C ILE A 319 -13.66 -18.31 -9.21
N VAL A 320 -12.88 -17.48 -8.52
CA VAL A 320 -12.60 -17.64 -7.09
C VAL A 320 -13.89 -17.59 -6.24
N PRO A 321 -14.81 -16.61 -6.39
CA PRO A 321 -16.04 -16.56 -5.60
C PRO A 321 -16.96 -17.76 -5.85
N ALA A 322 -17.06 -18.23 -7.12
CA ALA A 322 -17.78 -19.45 -7.45
C ALA A 322 -17.20 -20.67 -6.72
N TRP A 323 -15.87 -20.71 -6.60
CA TRP A 323 -15.20 -21.85 -6.00
C TRP A 323 -15.25 -21.84 -4.47
N ILE A 324 -15.12 -20.67 -3.85
CA ILE A 324 -15.39 -20.48 -2.42
C ILE A 324 -16.82 -20.93 -2.10
N TYR A 325 -17.81 -20.55 -2.92
CA TYR A 325 -19.19 -21.00 -2.73
C TYR A 325 -19.33 -22.51 -2.75
N TYR A 326 -18.70 -23.18 -3.71
CA TYR A 326 -18.76 -24.63 -3.77
C TYR A 326 -18.09 -25.30 -2.56
N ILE A 327 -16.93 -24.82 -2.12
CA ILE A 327 -16.23 -25.39 -0.97
C ILE A 327 -17.07 -25.23 0.31
N VAL A 328 -17.66 -24.06 0.51
CA VAL A 328 -18.36 -23.70 1.76
C VAL A 328 -19.79 -24.25 1.79
N VAL A 329 -20.53 -24.11 0.70
CA VAL A 329 -21.96 -24.50 0.63
C VAL A 329 -22.14 -25.91 0.08
N GLY A 330 -21.19 -26.42 -0.71
CA GLY A 330 -21.32 -27.70 -1.41
C GLY A 330 -21.34 -28.94 -0.53
N ASN A 331 -20.86 -28.84 0.72
CA ASN A 331 -20.87 -29.94 1.69
C ASN A 331 -22.21 -30.06 2.46
N GLN A 332 -23.19 -29.20 2.19
CA GLN A 332 -24.51 -29.23 2.83
C GLN A 332 -25.50 -30.08 2.02
N GLU A 333 -26.52 -30.60 2.70
CA GLU A 333 -27.73 -31.16 2.06
C GLU A 333 -28.23 -30.24 0.93
N PRO A 334 -28.80 -30.78 -0.17
CA PRO A 334 -29.21 -30.00 -1.33
C PRO A 334 -30.05 -28.79 -0.92
N VAL A 335 -29.44 -27.62 -1.06
CA VAL A 335 -29.99 -26.35 -0.58
C VAL A 335 -31.20 -25.92 -1.44
N LEU A 336 -31.19 -26.28 -2.73
CA LEU A 336 -32.24 -25.97 -3.68
C LEU A 336 -33.31 -27.08 -3.71
N PRO A 337 -34.62 -26.73 -3.58
CA PRO A 337 -35.72 -27.70 -3.64
C PRO A 337 -35.79 -28.53 -4.93
N MET A 338 -35.17 -28.04 -6.01
CA MET A 338 -35.17 -28.68 -7.34
C MET A 338 -34.00 -29.66 -7.58
N GLY A 339 -33.17 -29.96 -6.56
CA GLY A 339 -32.06 -30.90 -6.69
C GLY A 339 -30.92 -30.41 -7.60
N ILE A 340 -30.84 -29.10 -7.88
CA ILE A 340 -29.76 -28.52 -8.69
C ILE A 340 -28.44 -28.68 -7.93
N PRO A 341 -27.39 -29.29 -8.53
CA PRO A 341 -26.09 -29.41 -7.90
C PRO A 341 -25.50 -28.04 -7.57
N THR A 342 -24.94 -27.87 -6.38
CA THR A 342 -24.24 -26.64 -5.96
C THR A 342 -23.13 -26.25 -6.95
N GLY A 343 -22.44 -27.24 -7.53
CA GLY A 343 -21.47 -27.04 -8.60
C GLY A 343 -22.03 -26.38 -9.86
N ALA A 344 -23.29 -26.66 -10.24
CA ALA A 344 -23.92 -26.02 -11.39
C ALA A 344 -24.16 -24.53 -11.15
N VAL A 345 -24.53 -24.15 -9.92
CA VAL A 345 -24.70 -22.73 -9.54
C VAL A 345 -23.34 -22.00 -9.56
N ALA A 346 -22.29 -22.64 -9.05
CA ALA A 346 -20.92 -22.09 -9.09
C ALA A 346 -20.47 -21.85 -10.54
N LEU A 347 -20.63 -22.86 -11.41
CA LEU A 347 -20.28 -22.76 -12.83
C LEU A 347 -21.09 -21.69 -13.56
N PHE A 348 -22.40 -21.59 -13.26
CA PHE A 348 -23.24 -20.54 -13.80
C PHE A 348 -22.70 -19.14 -13.45
N TYR A 349 -22.38 -18.88 -12.18
CA TYR A 349 -21.84 -17.59 -11.76
C TYR A 349 -20.50 -17.28 -12.45
N ALA A 350 -19.58 -18.24 -12.48
CA ALA A 350 -18.29 -18.05 -13.14
C ALA A 350 -18.45 -17.74 -14.63
N ALA A 351 -19.30 -18.50 -15.33
CA ALA A 351 -19.59 -18.28 -16.76
C ALA A 351 -20.28 -16.93 -16.99
N ALA A 352 -21.23 -16.55 -16.14
CA ALA A 352 -21.92 -15.27 -16.21
C ALA A 352 -20.96 -14.08 -16.01
N GLY A 353 -20.00 -14.19 -15.08
CA GLY A 353 -18.97 -13.18 -14.86
C GLY A 353 -18.03 -13.05 -16.07
N ILE A 354 -17.56 -14.17 -16.62
CA ILE A 354 -16.69 -14.18 -17.82
C ILE A 354 -17.42 -13.60 -19.04
N ALA A 355 -18.68 -13.99 -19.26
CA ALA A 355 -19.50 -13.45 -20.35
C ALA A 355 -19.64 -11.92 -20.25
N ARG A 356 -19.82 -11.41 -19.03
CA ARG A 356 -19.86 -9.97 -18.77
C ARG A 356 -18.53 -9.29 -19.10
N LEU A 357 -17.39 -9.88 -18.74
CA LEU A 357 -16.06 -9.31 -19.05
C LEU A 357 -15.88 -9.21 -20.56
N ILE A 358 -16.13 -10.31 -21.29
CA ILE A 358 -16.07 -10.37 -22.76
C ILE A 358 -16.97 -9.30 -23.40
N TYR A 359 -18.20 -9.14 -22.91
CA TYR A 359 -19.11 -8.10 -23.40
C TYR A 359 -18.50 -6.70 -23.25
N PHE A 360 -17.88 -6.41 -22.10
CA PHE A 360 -17.30 -5.10 -21.82
C PHE A 360 -16.03 -4.83 -22.64
N THR A 361 -15.23 -5.86 -22.93
CA THR A 361 -14.06 -5.76 -23.83
C THR A 361 -14.48 -5.44 -25.27
N ILE A 362 -15.67 -5.91 -25.71
CA ILE A 362 -16.17 -5.73 -27.08
C ILE A 362 -17.02 -4.47 -27.25
N ASP A 363 -17.68 -3.99 -26.19
CA ASP A 363 -18.63 -2.86 -26.23
C ASP A 363 -17.95 -1.55 -26.67
N THR A 364 -18.36 -1.04 -27.82
CA THR A 364 -17.85 0.21 -28.41
C THR A 364 -18.62 1.45 -27.97
N SER A 365 -19.61 1.31 -27.07
CA SER A 365 -20.50 2.39 -26.64
C SER A 365 -20.50 2.62 -25.11
N PRO A 366 -19.33 2.94 -24.51
CA PRO A 366 -19.24 3.18 -23.07
C PRO A 366 -20.02 4.44 -22.67
N ILE A 367 -20.79 4.35 -21.58
CA ILE A 367 -21.56 5.48 -21.04
C ILE A 367 -20.73 6.14 -19.92
N PRO A 368 -20.33 7.42 -20.04
CA PRO A 368 -19.52 8.07 -19.02
C PRO A 368 -20.20 8.10 -17.65
N GLY A 369 -19.64 7.39 -16.68
CA GLY A 369 -20.07 7.44 -15.27
C GLY A 369 -21.06 6.35 -14.86
N PHE A 370 -21.44 5.49 -15.79
CA PHE A 370 -22.34 4.37 -15.54
C PHE A 370 -21.76 3.07 -16.10
N PHE A 371 -22.06 1.96 -15.43
CA PHE A 371 -21.81 0.61 -15.93
C PHE A 371 -23.10 0.00 -16.48
N LYS A 372 -23.01 -0.71 -17.60
CA LYS A 372 -24.08 -1.56 -18.13
C LYS A 372 -24.01 -2.91 -17.41
N GLY A 373 -25.04 -3.26 -16.65
CA GLY A 373 -25.00 -4.42 -15.76
C GLY A 373 -24.08 -4.22 -14.54
N MET A 374 -24.14 -5.16 -13.61
CA MET A 374 -23.36 -5.11 -12.36
C MET A 374 -21.87 -5.39 -12.62
N PRO A 375 -20.94 -4.59 -12.07
CA PRO A 375 -19.51 -4.90 -12.15
C PRO A 375 -19.14 -6.21 -11.44
N THR A 376 -18.20 -6.98 -12.02
CA THR A 376 -17.68 -8.24 -11.48
C THR A 376 -17.09 -8.09 -10.08
N PRO A 377 -16.27 -7.06 -9.75
CA PRO A 377 -15.81 -6.88 -8.36
C PRO A 377 -16.97 -6.69 -7.38
N ALA A 378 -18.00 -5.94 -7.77
CA ALA A 378 -19.16 -5.70 -6.92
C ALA A 378 -19.98 -6.98 -6.71
N GLY A 379 -20.16 -7.79 -7.75
CA GLY A 379 -20.85 -9.07 -7.63
C GLY A 379 -20.05 -10.07 -6.79
N ALA A 380 -18.73 -10.13 -6.95
CA ALA A 380 -17.86 -11.00 -6.16
C ALA A 380 -17.93 -10.71 -4.67
N ILE A 381 -17.87 -9.42 -4.28
CA ILE A 381 -17.98 -9.03 -2.88
C ILE A 381 -19.41 -9.30 -2.37
N LEU A 382 -20.44 -9.09 -3.19
CA LEU A 382 -21.84 -9.34 -2.79
C LEU A 382 -22.06 -10.82 -2.48
N THR A 383 -21.67 -11.70 -3.39
CA THR A 383 -21.83 -13.15 -3.22
C THR A 383 -20.97 -13.68 -2.09
N THR A 384 -19.71 -13.26 -2.01
CA THR A 384 -18.81 -13.72 -0.94
C THR A 384 -19.21 -13.18 0.43
N SER A 385 -19.80 -11.99 0.52
CA SER A 385 -20.36 -11.49 1.78
C SER A 385 -21.53 -12.35 2.27
N ALA A 386 -22.38 -12.86 1.37
CA ALA A 386 -23.45 -13.79 1.73
C ALA A 386 -22.91 -15.18 2.15
N ILE A 387 -21.83 -15.65 1.50
CA ILE A 387 -21.13 -16.88 1.90
C ILE A 387 -20.48 -16.72 3.29
N LEU A 388 -19.88 -15.56 3.57
CA LEU A 388 -19.31 -15.27 4.89
C LEU A 388 -20.40 -15.24 5.97
N ILE A 389 -21.56 -14.64 5.70
CA ILE A 389 -22.72 -14.70 6.61
C ILE A 389 -23.10 -16.17 6.86
N PHE A 390 -23.26 -16.97 5.80
CA PHE A 390 -23.56 -18.39 5.95
C PHE A 390 -22.52 -19.10 6.84
N SER A 391 -21.23 -18.92 6.58
CA SER A 391 -20.14 -19.54 7.36
C SER A 391 -20.14 -19.11 8.84
N GLN A 392 -20.39 -17.83 9.13
CA GLN A 392 -20.37 -17.29 10.49
C GLN A 392 -21.58 -17.75 11.33
N TYR A 393 -22.77 -17.78 10.74
CA TYR A 393 -24.01 -18.02 11.49
C TYR A 393 -24.45 -19.49 11.51
N THR A 394 -23.87 -20.34 10.64
CA THR A 394 -24.18 -21.79 10.63
C THR A 394 -23.69 -22.50 11.88
N SER A 395 -22.57 -22.07 12.47
CA SER A 395 -22.09 -22.61 13.76
C SER A 395 -23.02 -22.29 14.92
N ASP A 396 -23.61 -21.09 14.89
CA ASP A 396 -24.41 -20.55 15.99
C ASP A 396 -25.87 -21.02 15.92
N PHE A 397 -26.38 -21.24 14.70
CA PHE A 397 -27.77 -21.66 14.45
C PHE A 397 -27.84 -22.83 13.45
N PRO A 398 -27.52 -24.08 13.87
CA PRO A 398 -27.50 -25.24 12.99
C PRO A 398 -28.84 -25.50 12.27
N ASP A 399 -29.96 -25.24 12.93
CA ASP A 399 -31.31 -25.42 12.38
C ASP A 399 -31.62 -24.47 11.21
N GLN A 400 -30.91 -23.35 11.11
CA GLN A 400 -31.08 -22.34 10.05
C GLN A 400 -30.06 -22.49 8.90
N SER A 401 -29.14 -23.45 8.99
CA SER A 401 -28.10 -23.72 7.98
C SER A 401 -28.66 -23.83 6.57
N LYS A 402 -29.74 -24.61 6.37
CA LYS A 402 -30.41 -24.76 5.07
C LYS A 402 -30.93 -23.43 4.51
N THR A 403 -31.53 -22.61 5.36
CA THR A 403 -32.08 -21.30 4.97
C THR A 403 -30.97 -20.31 4.61
N LEU A 404 -29.91 -20.26 5.40
CA LEU A 404 -28.74 -19.39 5.15
C LEU A 404 -27.98 -19.83 3.89
N GLY A 405 -27.87 -21.14 3.66
CA GLY A 405 -27.33 -21.69 2.43
C GLY A 405 -28.16 -21.26 1.23
N LEU A 406 -29.50 -21.37 1.32
CA LEU A 406 -30.41 -20.99 0.24
C LEU A 406 -30.31 -19.51 -0.07
N PHE A 407 -30.21 -18.69 0.97
CA PHE A 407 -29.94 -17.27 0.83
C PHE A 407 -28.64 -17.01 0.05
N ALA A 408 -27.52 -17.65 0.42
CA ALA A 408 -26.25 -17.50 -0.31
C ALA A 408 -26.35 -17.96 -1.77
N THR A 409 -27.05 -19.07 -2.03
CA THR A 409 -27.32 -19.59 -3.38
C THR A 409 -28.13 -18.62 -4.23
N VAL A 410 -29.21 -18.06 -3.68
CA VAL A 410 -30.06 -17.07 -4.36
C VAL A 410 -29.28 -15.80 -4.66
N VAL A 411 -28.47 -15.32 -3.71
CA VAL A 411 -27.59 -14.17 -3.93
C VAL A 411 -26.61 -14.45 -5.07
N MET A 412 -25.99 -15.64 -5.09
CA MET A 412 -25.06 -16.05 -6.16
C MET A 412 -25.72 -16.02 -7.55
N ILE A 413 -26.89 -16.67 -7.70
CA ILE A 413 -27.63 -16.69 -8.96
C ILE A 413 -28.05 -15.27 -9.37
N SER A 414 -28.60 -14.49 -8.43
CA SER A 414 -29.05 -13.13 -8.69
C SER A 414 -27.91 -12.23 -9.14
N ALA A 415 -26.73 -12.33 -8.52
CA ALA A 415 -25.56 -11.57 -8.91
C ALA A 415 -25.10 -11.91 -10.34
N GLY A 416 -25.03 -13.21 -10.69
CA GLY A 416 -24.70 -13.65 -12.05
C GLY A 416 -25.68 -13.12 -13.11
N ILE A 417 -26.98 -13.12 -12.79
CA ILE A 417 -28.00 -12.51 -13.65
C ILE A 417 -27.77 -11.00 -13.77
N LEU A 418 -27.66 -10.27 -12.64
CA LEU A 418 -27.50 -8.81 -12.62
C LEU A 418 -26.25 -8.31 -13.34
N MET A 419 -25.17 -9.10 -13.39
CA MET A 419 -23.98 -8.81 -14.21
C MET A 419 -24.31 -8.72 -15.70
N ASN A 420 -25.26 -9.52 -16.19
CA ASN A 420 -25.60 -9.65 -17.60
C ASN A 420 -26.89 -8.88 -18.00
N VAL A 421 -27.58 -8.23 -17.05
CA VAL A 421 -28.70 -7.32 -17.38
C VAL A 421 -28.16 -5.95 -17.79
N TYR A 422 -27.65 -5.85 -19.02
CA TYR A 422 -27.06 -4.63 -19.59
C TYR A 422 -27.97 -3.38 -19.65
N PRO A 423 -29.31 -3.49 -19.76
CA PRO A 423 -30.18 -2.32 -19.68
C PRO A 423 -30.13 -1.58 -18.33
N VAL A 424 -29.73 -2.28 -17.26
CA VAL A 424 -29.62 -1.70 -15.92
C VAL A 424 -28.32 -0.92 -15.81
N ARG A 425 -28.43 0.35 -15.41
CA ARG A 425 -27.29 1.27 -15.31
C ARG A 425 -26.88 1.45 -13.85
N TYR A 426 -25.71 0.95 -13.52
CA TYR A 426 -25.13 1.10 -12.18
C TYR A 426 -24.22 2.32 -12.11
N LEU A 427 -24.24 3.03 -10.97
CA LEU A 427 -23.36 4.17 -10.74
C LEU A 427 -21.90 3.72 -10.68
N HIS A 428 -21.01 4.50 -11.28
CA HIS A 428 -19.57 4.33 -11.06
C HIS A 428 -19.20 4.85 -9.66
N ILE A 429 -19.17 3.96 -8.67
CA ILE A 429 -19.08 4.32 -7.25
C ILE A 429 -17.85 5.19 -6.93
N GLY A 430 -16.71 4.94 -7.59
CA GLY A 430 -15.50 5.75 -7.41
C GLY A 430 -15.69 7.21 -7.82
N ARG A 431 -16.39 7.46 -8.93
CA ARG A 431 -16.64 8.82 -9.45
C ARG A 431 -17.67 9.54 -8.57
N PHE A 432 -18.66 8.81 -8.08
CA PHE A 432 -19.64 9.33 -7.13
C PHE A 432 -18.99 9.72 -5.79
N MET A 433 -18.06 8.90 -5.27
CA MET A 433 -17.27 9.21 -4.08
C MET A 433 -16.37 10.43 -4.26
N ASP A 434 -15.78 10.61 -5.45
CA ASP A 434 -14.96 11.78 -5.76
C ASP A 434 -15.78 13.07 -5.81
N GLN A 435 -17.02 13.00 -6.30
CA GLN A 435 -17.95 14.13 -6.31
C GLN A 435 -18.49 14.46 -4.90
N LYS A 436 -18.71 13.45 -4.04
CA LYS A 436 -19.30 13.63 -2.71
C LYS A 436 -18.33 13.22 -1.61
N ALA A 437 -17.50 14.16 -1.18
CA ALA A 437 -16.47 13.93 -0.15
C ALA A 437 -17.02 13.43 1.20
N TRP A 438 -18.26 13.78 1.57
CA TRP A 438 -18.91 13.25 2.78
C TRP A 438 -19.22 11.75 2.65
N PHE A 439 -19.74 11.34 1.48
CA PHE A 439 -20.07 9.94 1.20
C PHE A 439 -18.80 9.09 1.16
N LYS A 440 -17.73 9.59 0.55
CA LYS A 440 -16.42 8.94 0.58
C LYS A 440 -15.90 8.72 2.01
N ARG A 441 -15.94 9.76 2.86
CA ARG A 441 -15.50 9.66 4.26
C ARG A 441 -16.35 8.66 5.05
N LEU A 442 -17.66 8.69 4.85
CA LEU A 442 -18.59 7.76 5.47
C LEU A 442 -18.32 6.31 5.05
N SER A 443 -18.18 6.04 3.74
CA SER A 443 -17.87 4.71 3.22
C SER A 443 -16.53 4.18 3.74
N ILE A 444 -15.49 5.02 3.76
CA ILE A 444 -14.17 4.62 4.31
C ILE A 444 -14.31 4.26 5.78
N CYS A 445 -14.95 5.12 6.58
CA CYS A 445 -15.16 4.89 8.01
C CYS A 445 -15.93 3.58 8.25
N LEU A 446 -17.03 3.38 7.53
CA LEU A 446 -17.87 2.18 7.63
C LEU A 446 -17.09 0.91 7.26
N LEU A 447 -16.31 0.93 6.19
CA LEU A 447 -15.49 -0.21 5.78
C LEU A 447 -14.34 -0.48 6.77
N THR A 448 -13.70 0.54 7.33
CA THR A 448 -12.67 0.34 8.36
C THR A 448 -13.24 -0.24 9.64
N ILE A 449 -14.44 0.19 10.05
CA ILE A 449 -15.15 -0.40 11.20
C ILE A 449 -15.53 -1.85 10.88
N ALA A 450 -16.00 -2.12 9.65
CA ALA A 450 -16.38 -3.46 9.22
C ALA A 450 -15.22 -4.46 9.28
N VAL A 451 -14.02 -4.07 8.84
CA VAL A 451 -12.83 -4.95 8.83
C VAL A 451 -12.47 -5.42 10.24
N ILE A 452 -12.56 -4.53 11.23
CA ILE A 452 -12.23 -4.84 12.63
C ILE A 452 -13.38 -5.62 13.30
N SER A 453 -14.61 -5.30 12.93
CA SER A 453 -15.84 -5.89 13.49
C SER A 453 -16.01 -7.38 13.13
N PRO A 454 -16.61 -8.21 14.03
CA PRO A 454 -17.05 -9.55 13.66
C PRO A 454 -18.16 -9.54 12.59
N TYR A 455 -18.89 -8.43 12.45
CA TYR A 455 -20.02 -8.27 11.52
C TYR A 455 -19.60 -7.84 10.11
N LEU A 456 -18.39 -8.17 9.68
CA LEU A 456 -17.85 -7.82 8.35
C LEU A 456 -18.79 -8.24 7.21
N GLY A 457 -19.27 -9.50 7.22
CA GLY A 457 -20.17 -10.04 6.20
C GLY A 457 -21.47 -9.24 6.07
N PRO A 458 -22.27 -9.11 7.13
CA PRO A 458 -23.51 -8.32 7.13
C PRO A 458 -23.30 -6.87 6.67
N ILE A 459 -22.29 -6.17 7.19
CA ILE A 459 -22.05 -4.76 6.86
C ILE A 459 -21.73 -4.60 5.37
N CYS A 460 -20.85 -5.44 4.81
CA CYS A 460 -20.52 -5.41 3.38
C CYS A 460 -21.71 -5.82 2.50
N PHE A 461 -22.50 -6.80 2.94
CA PHE A 461 -23.69 -7.24 2.22
C PHE A 461 -24.72 -6.11 2.11
N PHE A 462 -25.11 -5.48 3.22
CA PHE A 462 -26.07 -4.37 3.20
C PHE A 462 -25.55 -3.15 2.43
N TYR A 463 -24.25 -2.88 2.54
CA TYR A 463 -23.61 -1.83 1.73
C TYR A 463 -23.77 -2.11 0.23
N LEU A 464 -23.57 -3.35 -0.21
CA LEU A 464 -23.74 -3.75 -1.60
C LEU A 464 -25.20 -3.89 -2.03
N ILE A 465 -26.13 -4.21 -1.15
CA ILE A 465 -27.56 -4.10 -1.46
C ILE A 465 -27.93 -2.64 -1.78
N GLY A 466 -27.38 -1.67 -1.04
CA GLY A 466 -27.50 -0.25 -1.40
C GLY A 466 -26.97 0.05 -2.81
N TYR A 467 -25.88 -0.60 -3.22
CA TYR A 467 -25.35 -0.51 -4.58
C TYR A 467 -26.24 -1.20 -5.63
N VAL A 468 -26.78 -2.39 -5.32
CA VAL A 468 -27.72 -3.13 -6.18
C VAL A 468 -28.97 -2.31 -6.48
N LEU A 469 -29.47 -1.57 -5.48
CA LEU A 469 -30.64 -0.70 -5.60
C LEU A 469 -30.34 0.66 -6.26
N SER A 470 -29.06 1.01 -6.45
CA SER A 470 -28.66 2.29 -7.04
C SER A 470 -29.27 2.63 -8.42
N PRO A 471 -29.58 1.66 -9.31
CA PRO A 471 -30.25 1.95 -10.59
C PRO A 471 -31.65 2.56 -10.43
N LEU A 472 -32.37 2.28 -9.34
CA LEU A 472 -33.68 2.86 -9.05
C LEU A 472 -33.61 4.39 -8.84
N TYR A 473 -32.50 4.86 -8.27
CA TYR A 473 -32.24 6.28 -8.06
C TYR A 473 -31.56 6.93 -9.27
N THR A 474 -30.78 6.15 -10.03
CA THR A 474 -30.00 6.59 -11.19
C THR A 474 -30.84 7.19 -12.31
N GLY A 475 -32.06 6.66 -12.54
CA GLY A 475 -32.98 7.20 -13.54
C GLY A 475 -33.32 8.69 -13.34
N LYS A 476 -33.18 9.22 -12.12
CA LYS A 476 -33.47 10.62 -11.76
C LYS A 476 -32.28 11.56 -11.95
N LEU A 477 -31.06 11.03 -12.03
CA LEU A 477 -29.80 11.81 -12.07
C LEU A 477 -29.26 12.02 -13.50
N LEU A 478 -29.87 11.42 -14.53
CA LEU A 478 -29.45 11.58 -15.92
C LEU A 478 -29.68 13.03 -16.40
N PRO A 479 -28.66 13.72 -16.94
CA PRO A 479 -28.82 15.03 -17.58
C PRO A 479 -29.86 14.99 -18.71
N ASP A 480 -30.60 16.08 -18.92
CA ASP A 480 -31.71 16.12 -19.90
C ASP A 480 -31.29 15.82 -21.35
N ARG A 481 -30.05 16.15 -21.75
CA ARG A 481 -29.47 15.76 -23.06
C ARG A 481 -29.32 14.24 -23.25
N GLN A 482 -29.15 13.48 -22.16
CA GLN A 482 -29.02 12.02 -22.21
C GLN A 482 -30.39 11.32 -22.09
N LYS A 483 -31.40 12.00 -21.52
CA LYS A 483 -32.80 11.51 -21.55
C LYS A 483 -33.34 11.47 -22.98
N SER A 484 -32.95 12.41 -23.85
CA SER A 484 -33.36 12.43 -25.27
C SER A 484 -32.75 11.31 -26.09
N GLU A 485 -31.47 10.96 -25.89
CA GLU A 485 -30.83 9.80 -26.52
C GLU A 485 -31.47 8.47 -26.06
N VAL A 486 -31.78 8.35 -24.76
CA VAL A 486 -32.50 7.19 -24.22
C VAL A 486 -33.92 7.07 -24.79
N ARG A 487 -34.63 8.20 -24.97
CA ARG A 487 -35.95 8.23 -25.61
C ARG A 487 -35.87 7.87 -27.10
N SER A 488 -34.80 8.26 -27.78
CA SER A 488 -34.52 7.92 -29.18
C SER A 488 -34.29 6.41 -29.36
N GLN A 489 -33.41 5.79 -28.55
CA GLN A 489 -33.18 4.34 -28.56
C GLN A 489 -34.44 3.53 -28.25
N LYS A 490 -35.26 3.97 -27.27
CA LYS A 490 -36.55 3.32 -26.98
C LYS A 490 -37.54 3.41 -28.15
N LYS A 491 -37.57 4.52 -28.89
CA LYS A 491 -38.44 4.67 -30.08
C LYS A 491 -37.96 3.87 -31.29
N GLY A 492 -36.66 3.61 -31.42
CA GLY A 492 -36.11 2.73 -32.45
C GLY A 492 -36.48 1.26 -32.26
N ASN A 493 -36.43 0.75 -31.03
CA ASN A 493 -36.78 -0.64 -30.73
C ASN A 493 -38.29 -0.96 -30.76
N LEU A 494 -39.16 0.05 -30.83
CA LEU A 494 -40.62 -0.12 -30.98
C LEU A 494 -41.07 -0.09 -32.45
N ARG A 495 -40.13 0.10 -33.39
CA ARG A 495 -40.40 0.13 -34.84
C ARG A 495 -39.90 -1.10 -35.58
N HIS A 496 -39.47 -2.14 -34.86
CA HIS A 496 -39.10 -3.44 -35.40
C HIS A 496 -40.03 -4.53 -34.91
#